data_AF-A0A392QVC7-F1
#
_entry.id   AF-A0A392QVC7-F1
#
_cell.length_a   1.000
_cell.length_b   1.000
_cell.length_c   1.000
_cell.angle_alpha   90.00
_cell.angle_beta   90.00
_cell.angle_gamma   90.00
#
_symmetry.space_group_name_H-M   'P 1'
#
loop_
_entity.id
_entity.type
_entity.pdbx_description
1 polymer ?
#
loop_
_entity_poly.entity_id
_entity_poly.type
_entity_poly.pdbx_seq_one_letter_code
_entity_poly.pdbx_strand_id
1 'polypeptide(L)'
;MTARTSEEEEEECSNLYLPAEIWDCIFKFFDGDNSIFKSLSIVSKQFLSLTNRLRFSFTITDKTIPFLSRLFHRFSNLTSLRLILSSNLRDDNDFNALLRLISTFPNLSSIKSLFLSNCCSNIPTD
;
A
#
# COMPACT_ATOMS: atom_id res chain seq x y z
N MET A 1 37.69 33.08 28.49
CA MET A 1 37.17 31.81 29.04
C MET A 1 35.69 32.00 29.32
N THR A 2 34.86 31.67 28.34
CA THR A 2 33.40 31.53 28.46
C THR A 2 32.95 30.83 27.19
N ALA A 3 32.71 29.52 27.31
CA ALA A 3 32.05 28.72 26.27
C ALA A 3 30.56 29.05 26.32
N ARG A 4 29.99 29.54 25.22
CA ARG A 4 28.54 29.57 25.03
C ARG A 4 28.14 28.26 24.38
N THR A 5 27.29 27.54 25.10
CA THR A 5 26.62 26.30 24.75
C THR A 5 25.89 26.43 23.42
N SER A 6 26.15 25.46 22.54
CA SER A 6 25.46 25.21 21.28
C SER A 6 24.35 24.20 21.54
N GLU A 7 23.26 24.65 22.16
CA GLU A 7 22.06 23.85 22.44
C GLU A 7 20.82 24.62 21.98
N GLU A 8 20.79 25.01 20.71
CA GLU A 8 19.58 25.50 20.02
C GLU A 8 19.61 24.98 18.57
N GLU A 9 19.80 23.67 18.40
CA GLU A 9 19.51 22.97 17.15
C GLU A 9 18.38 21.96 17.43
N GLU A 10 17.35 21.99 16.58
CA GLU A 10 16.20 21.07 16.49
C GLU A 10 14.90 21.37 17.27
N GLU A 11 14.52 22.64 17.46
CA GLU A 11 13.12 22.99 17.76
C GLU A 11 12.46 23.68 16.55
N GLU A 12 11.84 22.88 15.66
CA GLU A 12 10.63 23.25 14.87
C GLU A 12 10.37 22.22 13.76
N CYS A 13 9.97 21.01 14.15
CA CYS A 13 9.12 20.18 13.29
C CYS A 13 7.97 19.55 14.10
N SER A 14 7.49 20.28 15.11
CA SER A 14 6.45 19.84 16.05
C SER A 14 5.03 20.18 15.61
N ASN A 15 4.83 20.79 14.42
CA ASN A 15 3.52 21.32 14.00
C ASN A 15 2.66 20.41 13.09
N LEU A 16 2.99 19.12 12.96
CA LEU A 16 2.07 18.11 12.37
C LEU A 16 1.47 17.16 13.42
N TYR A 17 1.34 17.62 14.67
CA TYR A 17 0.80 16.85 15.79
C TYR A 17 -0.74 16.77 15.78
N LEU A 18 -1.34 16.51 14.62
CA LEU A 18 -2.72 16.03 14.60
C LEU A 18 -2.74 14.61 15.19
N PRO A 19 -3.64 14.31 16.14
CA PRO A 19 -3.82 12.96 16.63
C PRO A 19 -4.01 11.96 15.48
N ALA A 20 -3.58 10.72 15.71
CA ALA A 20 -3.70 9.63 14.75
C ALA A 20 -5.13 9.51 14.19
N GLU A 21 -6.13 9.74 15.03
CA GLU A 21 -7.55 9.69 14.71
C GLU A 21 -7.96 10.75 13.67
N ILE A 22 -7.35 11.95 13.73
CA ILE A 22 -7.64 13.01 12.75
C ILE A 22 -7.01 12.67 11.41
N TRP A 23 -5.79 12.13 11.40
CA TRP A 23 -5.18 11.62 10.17
C TRP A 23 -6.00 10.48 9.57
N ASP A 24 -6.48 9.56 10.39
CA ASP A 24 -7.36 8.47 9.94
C ASP A 24 -8.64 9.02 9.29
N CYS A 25 -9.23 10.10 9.81
CA CYS A 25 -10.36 10.80 9.19
C CYS A 25 -10.00 11.43 7.84
N ILE A 26 -8.87 12.14 7.76
CA ILE A 26 -8.41 12.78 6.52
C ILE A 26 -8.13 11.74 5.44
N PHE A 27 -7.42 10.67 5.79
CA PHE A 27 -7.08 9.61 4.84
C PHE A 27 -8.27 8.77 4.39
N LYS A 28 -9.31 8.61 5.22
CA LYS A 28 -10.57 7.99 4.79
C LYS A 28 -11.21 8.72 3.61
N PHE A 29 -11.06 10.04 3.49
CA PHE A 29 -11.53 10.77 2.31
C PHE A 29 -10.78 10.40 1.04
N PHE A 30 -9.56 9.88 1.17
CA PHE A 30 -8.73 9.43 0.04
C PHE A 30 -8.83 7.93 -0.22
N ASP A 31 -9.68 7.20 0.52
CA ASP A 31 -9.83 5.75 0.38
C ASP A 31 -10.35 5.43 -1.04
N GLY A 32 -9.47 4.84 -1.86
CA GLY A 32 -9.71 4.58 -3.28
C GLY A 32 -8.71 5.26 -4.22
N ASP A 33 -8.12 6.40 -3.82
CA ASP A 33 -7.11 7.09 -4.63
C ASP A 33 -5.68 6.67 -4.23
N ASN A 34 -5.22 5.61 -4.86
CA ASN A 34 -3.86 5.09 -4.70
C ASN A 34 -2.76 6.13 -5.00
N SER A 35 -3.05 7.15 -5.82
CA SER A 35 -2.07 8.15 -6.21
C SER A 35 -1.75 9.11 -5.04
N ILE A 36 -2.77 9.47 -4.26
CA ILE A 36 -2.63 10.38 -3.12
C ILE A 36 -1.82 9.72 -2.00
N PHE A 37 -2.12 8.46 -1.67
CA PHE A 37 -1.34 7.69 -0.69
C PHE A 37 0.13 7.57 -1.08
N LYS A 38 0.42 7.41 -2.39
CA LYS A 38 1.79 7.36 -2.89
C LYS A 38 2.50 8.71 -2.68
N SER A 39 1.85 9.82 -3.06
CA SER A 39 2.39 11.17 -2.89
C SER A 39 2.62 11.52 -1.42
N LEU A 40 1.70 11.16 -0.52
CA LEU A 40 1.87 11.44 0.91
C LEU A 40 2.98 10.60 1.53
N SER A 41 3.14 9.35 1.09
CA SER A 41 4.19 8.46 1.62
C SER A 41 5.62 8.92 1.34
N ILE A 42 5.85 9.83 0.38
CA ILE A 42 7.17 10.37 0.06
C ILE A 42 7.49 11.70 0.76
N VAL A 43 6.49 12.36 1.36
CA VAL A 43 6.65 13.69 1.99
C VAL A 43 7.36 13.58 3.34
N SER A 44 7.06 12.56 4.15
CA SER A 44 7.70 12.37 5.45
C SER A 44 7.65 10.92 5.94
N LYS A 45 8.53 10.57 6.90
CA LYS A 45 8.50 9.25 7.58
C LYS A 45 7.19 9.03 8.35
N GLN A 46 6.60 10.09 8.88
CA GLN A 46 5.31 10.03 9.58
C GLN A 46 4.18 9.68 8.61
N PHE A 47 4.10 10.36 7.47
CA PHE A 47 3.10 10.04 6.45
C PHE A 47 3.33 8.67 5.82
N LEU A 48 4.59 8.26 5.64
CA LEU A 48 4.90 6.89 5.24
C LEU A 48 4.31 5.87 6.23
N SER A 49 4.48 6.07 7.54
CA SER A 49 3.91 5.20 8.58
C SER A 49 2.37 5.21 8.57
N LEU A 50 1.76 6.39 8.49
CA LEU A 50 0.30 6.54 8.46
C LEU A 50 -0.32 5.87 7.23
N THR A 51 0.23 6.14 6.05
CA THR A 51 -0.24 5.54 4.79
C THR A 51 -0.07 4.02 4.77
N ASN A 52 0.91 3.47 5.48
CA ASN A 52 1.06 2.01 5.63
C ASN A 52 -0.05 1.41 6.49
N ARG A 53 -0.36 2.07 7.61
CA ARG A 53 -1.38 1.61 8.58
C ARG A 53 -2.79 1.75 8.03
N LEU A 54 -3.06 2.79 7.25
CA LEU A 54 -4.40 3.15 6.80
C LEU A 54 -4.82 2.51 5.48
N ARG A 55 -3.93 1.73 4.90
CA ARG A 55 -4.20 1.05 3.64
C ARG A 55 -4.92 -0.26 3.87
N PHE A 56 -6.23 -0.25 3.66
CA PHE A 56 -7.08 -1.44 3.79
C PHE A 56 -7.22 -2.23 2.50
N SER A 57 -6.99 -1.57 1.34
CA SER A 57 -7.10 -2.19 0.03
C SER A 57 -5.80 -2.08 -0.78
N PHE A 58 -5.43 -3.15 -1.48
CA PHE A 58 -4.27 -3.15 -2.36
C PHE A 58 -4.57 -3.80 -3.70
N THR A 59 -4.15 -3.12 -4.78
CA THR A 59 -4.29 -3.61 -6.15
C THR A 59 -2.99 -4.27 -6.60
N ILE A 60 -3.05 -5.58 -6.83
CA ILE A 60 -1.99 -6.37 -7.45
C ILE A 60 -2.14 -6.29 -8.96
N THR A 61 -1.10 -5.81 -9.62
CA THR A 61 -0.92 -5.81 -11.07
C THR A 61 0.38 -6.53 -11.43
N ASP A 62 0.60 -6.84 -12.71
CA ASP A 62 1.83 -7.50 -13.19
C ASP A 62 3.10 -6.79 -12.71
N LYS A 63 3.07 -5.45 -12.64
CA LYS A 63 4.19 -4.61 -12.18
C LYS A 63 4.48 -4.75 -10.68
N THR A 64 3.50 -5.16 -9.89
CA THR A 64 3.62 -5.29 -8.42
C THR A 64 4.03 -6.68 -7.97
N ILE A 65 3.86 -7.71 -8.82
CA ILE A 65 4.18 -9.11 -8.50
C ILE A 65 5.59 -9.28 -7.91
N PRO A 66 6.66 -8.70 -8.49
CA PRO A 66 8.02 -8.87 -7.97
C PRO A 66 8.22 -8.30 -6.56
N PHE A 67 7.32 -7.41 -6.12
CA PHE A 67 7.43 -6.68 -4.86
C PHE A 67 6.43 -7.14 -3.80
N LEU A 68 5.63 -8.18 -4.06
CA LEU A 68 4.52 -8.60 -3.19
C LEU A 68 4.97 -8.85 -1.75
N SER A 69 6.07 -9.55 -1.54
CA SER A 69 6.60 -9.81 -0.20
C SER A 69 6.83 -8.52 0.60
N ARG A 70 7.45 -7.52 -0.02
CA ARG A 70 7.69 -6.22 0.61
C ARG A 70 6.38 -5.44 0.83
N LEU A 71 5.44 -5.56 -0.09
CA LEU A 71 4.14 -4.87 -0.01
C LEU A 71 3.26 -5.44 1.11
N PHE A 72 3.20 -6.76 1.26
CA PHE A 72 2.47 -7.42 2.35
C PHE A 72 3.12 -7.21 3.72
N HIS A 73 4.44 -7.06 3.77
CA HIS A 73 5.12 -6.65 5.00
C HIS A 73 4.82 -5.17 5.34
N ARG A 74 4.71 -4.32 4.32
CA ARG A 74 4.46 -2.87 4.49
C ARG A 74 3.03 -2.58 4.94
N PHE A 75 2.03 -3.25 4.37
CA PHE A 75 0.62 -2.99 4.62
C PHE A 75 0.02 -4.05 5.56
N SER A 76 0.13 -3.82 6.86
CA SER A 76 -0.28 -4.77 7.90
C SER A 76 -1.80 -4.86 8.12
N ASN A 77 -2.57 -3.86 7.68
CA ASN A 77 -4.01 -3.76 7.90
C ASN A 77 -4.84 -4.05 6.64
N LEU A 78 -4.30 -4.80 5.68
CA LEU A 78 -5.04 -5.14 4.46
C LEU A 78 -6.23 -6.02 4.79
N THR A 79 -7.40 -5.61 4.32
CA THR A 79 -8.65 -6.37 4.40
C THR A 79 -9.18 -6.74 3.02
N SER A 80 -8.71 -6.07 1.96
CA SER A 80 -9.17 -6.26 0.60
C SER A 80 -7.98 -6.34 -0.38
N LEU A 81 -8.02 -7.32 -1.27
CA LEU A 81 -7.10 -7.42 -2.41
C LEU A 81 -7.84 -7.35 -3.71
N ARG A 82 -7.26 -6.63 -4.68
CA ARG A 82 -7.75 -6.55 -6.04
C ARG A 82 -6.68 -7.03 -7.00
N LEU A 83 -6.91 -8.13 -7.69
CA LEU A 83 -5.99 -8.64 -8.71
C LEU A 83 -6.49 -8.14 -10.07
N ILE A 84 -5.68 -7.31 -10.73
CA ILE A 84 -5.89 -6.81 -12.09
C ILE A 84 -4.67 -7.23 -12.90
N LEU A 85 -4.77 -8.39 -13.53
CA LEU A 85 -3.67 -9.00 -14.26
C LEU A 85 -3.94 -8.84 -15.76
N SER A 86 -2.91 -8.46 -16.52
CA SER A 86 -3.00 -8.57 -17.97
C SER A 86 -2.97 -10.04 -18.35
N SER A 87 -3.59 -10.40 -19.47
CA SER A 87 -3.64 -11.75 -20.04
C SER A 87 -2.27 -12.37 -20.37
N ASN A 88 -1.17 -11.72 -19.99
CA ASN A 88 0.20 -12.22 -20.14
C ASN A 88 0.56 -13.32 -19.15
N LEU A 89 -0.24 -13.59 -18.11
CA LEU A 89 -0.22 -14.88 -17.44
C LEU A 89 -0.84 -15.89 -18.41
N ARG A 90 -0.03 -16.31 -19.39
CA ARG A 90 -0.43 -17.07 -20.58
C ARG A 90 -1.09 -18.40 -20.26
N ASP A 91 -0.86 -18.92 -19.05
CA ASP A 91 -1.38 -20.19 -18.59
C ASP A 91 -2.05 -20.06 -17.22
N ASP A 92 -3.16 -20.78 -17.02
CA ASP A 92 -3.86 -20.92 -15.73
C ASP A 92 -2.90 -21.38 -14.60
N ASN A 93 -1.79 -22.03 -14.97
CA ASN A 93 -0.75 -22.45 -14.05
C ASN A 93 -0.03 -21.26 -13.39
N ASP A 94 0.22 -20.17 -14.11
CA ASP A 94 0.91 -18.99 -13.58
C ASP A 94 0.00 -18.21 -12.63
N PHE A 95 -1.30 -18.15 -12.93
CA PHE A 95 -2.27 -17.54 -12.03
C PHE A 95 -2.41 -18.34 -10.72
N ASN A 96 -2.50 -19.67 -10.82
CA ASN A 96 -2.52 -20.53 -9.63
C ASN A 96 -1.22 -20.45 -8.82
N ALA A 97 -0.06 -20.30 -9.48
CA ALA A 97 1.21 -20.08 -8.81
C ALA A 97 1.22 -18.74 -8.06
N LEU A 98 0.65 -17.68 -8.64
CA LEU A 98 0.49 -16.38 -7.98
C LEU A 98 -0.43 -16.48 -6.75
N LEU A 99 -1.56 -17.16 -6.86
CA LEU A 99 -2.47 -17.37 -5.71
C LEU A 99 -1.79 -18.16 -4.59
N ARG A 100 -1.01 -19.19 -4.94
CA ARG A 100 -0.17 -19.93 -3.98
C ARG A 100 0.85 -19.00 -3.33
N LEU A 101 1.59 -18.21 -4.09
CA LEU A 101 2.54 -17.24 -3.55
C LEU A 101 1.85 -16.29 -2.58
N ILE A 102 0.71 -15.71 -2.97
CA ILE A 102 -0.08 -14.84 -2.09
C ILE A 102 -0.39 -15.60 -0.80
N SER A 103 -0.96 -16.81 -0.86
CA SER A 103 -1.36 -17.60 0.32
C SER A 103 -0.25 -17.87 1.34
N THR A 104 1.03 -17.79 0.93
CA THR A 104 2.17 -17.97 1.85
C THR A 104 2.43 -16.79 2.76
N PHE A 105 1.84 -15.61 2.52
CA PHE A 105 2.12 -14.42 3.33
C PHE A 105 1.39 -14.47 4.69
N PRO A 106 2.11 -14.22 5.81
CA PRO A 106 1.56 -14.37 7.16
C PRO A 106 0.46 -13.35 7.50
N ASN A 107 0.45 -12.19 6.84
CA ASN A 107 -0.49 -11.10 7.11
C ASN A 107 -1.81 -11.23 6.34
N LEU A 108 -2.11 -12.42 5.78
CA LEU A 108 -3.33 -12.64 5.02
C LEU A 108 -4.57 -12.97 5.86
N SER A 109 -4.41 -13.27 7.15
CA SER A 109 -5.52 -13.65 8.03
C SER A 109 -6.56 -12.53 8.21
N SER A 110 -6.19 -11.28 7.96
CA SER A 110 -7.08 -10.12 8.01
C SER A 110 -7.88 -9.89 6.73
N ILE A 111 -7.59 -10.62 5.65
CA ILE A 111 -8.23 -10.40 4.35
C ILE A 111 -9.64 -10.99 4.34
N LYS A 112 -10.60 -10.11 4.04
CA LYS A 112 -12.03 -10.40 4.00
C LYS A 112 -12.59 -10.38 2.58
N SER A 113 -11.90 -9.72 1.65
CA SER A 113 -12.35 -9.55 0.28
C SER A 113 -11.22 -9.78 -0.70
N LEU A 114 -11.52 -10.55 -1.74
CA LEU A 114 -10.63 -10.80 -2.88
C LEU A 114 -11.43 -10.51 -4.15
N PHE A 115 -11.01 -9.49 -4.88
CA PHE A 115 -11.55 -9.16 -6.19
C PHE A 115 -10.60 -9.64 -7.28
N LEU A 116 -11.12 -10.43 -8.21
CA LEU A 116 -10.39 -10.93 -9.36
C LEU A 116 -10.99 -10.29 -10.62
N SER A 117 -10.21 -9.47 -11.32
CA SER A 117 -10.51 -9.09 -12.70
C SER A 117 -9.44 -9.66 -13.61
N ASN A 118 -9.87 -10.54 -14.50
CA ASN A 118 -9.11 -10.86 -15.68
C ASN A 118 -9.47 -9.83 -16.76
N CYS A 119 -8.51 -9.01 -17.16
CA CYS A 119 -8.71 -8.08 -18.28
C CYS A 119 -8.57 -8.86 -19.61
N CYS A 120 -9.46 -9.82 -19.85
CA CYS A 120 -9.59 -10.45 -21.16
C CYS A 120 -10.21 -9.46 -22.13
N SER A 121 -9.39 -8.66 -22.80
CA SER A 121 -9.77 -7.97 -24.03
C SER A 121 -9.42 -8.85 -25.23
N ASN A 122 -10.17 -9.93 -25.43
CA ASN A 122 -10.24 -10.61 -26.72
C ASN A 122 -11.71 -10.71 -27.11
N ILE A 123 -12.35 -9.58 -27.38
CA ILE A 123 -13.46 -9.56 -28.32
C ILE A 123 -12.78 -9.50 -29.69
N PRO A 124 -12.84 -10.56 -30.52
CA PRO A 124 -12.50 -10.40 -31.92
C PRO A 124 -13.57 -9.49 -32.51
N THR A 125 -13.20 -8.29 -32.93
CA THR A 125 -14.01 -7.56 -33.90
C THR A 125 -13.80 -8.26 -35.24
N ASP A 126 -14.88 -8.86 -35.76
CA ASP A 126 -15.00 -9.33 -37.15
C ASP A 126 -14.54 -8.28 -38.17
#